data_AF-A0A956ETK5-F1
#
_entry.id   AF-A0A956ETK5-F1
#
_cell.length_a   1.000
_cell.length_b   1.000
_cell.length_c   1.000
_cell.angle_alpha   90.00
_cell.angle_beta   90.00
_cell.angle_gamma   90.00
#
_symmetry.space_group_name_H-M   'P 1'
#
loop_
_entity.id
_entity.type
_entity.pdbx_description
1 polymer ?
#
loop_
_entity_poly.entity_id
_entity_poly.type
_entity_poly.pdbx_seq_one_letter_code
_entity_poly.pdbx_strand_id
1 'polypeptide(L)'
;MNRTQRIRQHGERLLKIFPDAIEPLDNLYNRLRWLEERAHAFAERMCNEEVPACEQDAQVETITALARSILGAGKEVFYNTDPRGYALKIDDGWLRASGHMLYTDWGGYGILAPDFEDD
;
A
#
# COMPACT_ATOMS: atom_id res chain seq x y z
N MET A 1 1.38 -0.27 -22.63
CA MET A 1 0.16 0.28 -21.99
C MET A 1 0.62 1.52 -21.24
N ASN A 2 0.03 2.70 -21.45
CA ASN A 2 0.57 3.91 -20.81
C ASN A 2 0.33 3.91 -19.29
N ARG A 3 1.03 4.77 -18.55
CA ARG A 3 0.93 4.85 -17.08
C ARG A 3 -0.50 5.02 -16.59
N THR A 4 -1.29 5.90 -17.20
CA THR A 4 -2.69 6.12 -16.82
C THR A 4 -3.53 4.86 -16.95
N GLN A 5 -3.34 4.08 -18.01
CA GLN A 5 -4.02 2.80 -18.19
C GLN A 5 -3.58 1.77 -17.13
N ARG A 6 -2.29 1.73 -16.77
CA ARG A 6 -1.77 0.85 -15.70
C ARG A 6 -2.36 1.20 -14.35
N ILE A 7 -2.38 2.49 -13.99
CA ILE A 7 -3.01 3.02 -12.78
C ILE A 7 -4.48 2.60 -12.72
N ARG A 8 -5.21 2.84 -13.81
CA ARG A 8 -6.64 2.52 -13.87
C ARG A 8 -6.88 1.02 -13.68
N GLN A 9 -6.17 0.17 -14.43
CA GLN A 9 -6.33 -1.27 -14.32
C GLN A 9 -5.99 -1.79 -12.92
N HIS A 10 -4.96 -1.22 -12.27
CA HIS A 10 -4.59 -1.56 -10.91
C HIS A 10 -5.64 -1.13 -9.90
N GLY A 11 -6.16 0.09 -10.00
CA GLY A 11 -7.26 0.56 -9.17
C GLY A 11 -8.53 -0.29 -9.33
N GLU A 12 -8.87 -0.70 -10.56
CA GLU A 12 -10.00 -1.60 -10.82
C GLU A 12 -9.82 -2.97 -10.16
N ARG A 13 -8.58 -3.48 -10.07
CA ARG A 13 -8.27 -4.72 -9.35
C ARG A 13 -8.35 -4.53 -7.84
N LEU A 14 -7.85 -3.42 -7.31
CA LEU A 14 -7.98 -3.09 -5.89
C LEU A 14 -9.45 -2.99 -5.47
N LEU A 15 -10.30 -2.33 -6.24
CA LEU A 15 -11.73 -2.23 -5.93
C LEU A 15 -12.48 -3.57 -6.05
N LYS A 16 -11.96 -4.52 -6.81
CA LYS A 16 -12.50 -5.90 -6.81
C LYS A 16 -12.12 -6.66 -5.55
N ILE A 17 -10.91 -6.44 -5.03
CA ILE A 17 -10.43 -7.04 -3.78
C ILE A 17 -11.10 -6.37 -2.58
N PHE A 18 -11.26 -5.05 -2.64
CA PHE A 18 -11.73 -4.17 -1.58
C PHE A 18 -12.90 -3.31 -2.09
N PRO A 19 -14.12 -3.89 -2.19
CA PRO A 19 -15.28 -3.18 -2.72
C PRO A 19 -15.76 -2.03 -1.82
N ASP A 20 -15.38 -2.04 -0.54
CA ASP A 20 -15.79 -1.05 0.48
C ASP A 20 -14.80 0.13 0.61
N ALA A 21 -13.89 0.30 -0.36
CA ALA A 21 -12.96 1.42 -0.39
C ALA A 21 -13.71 2.77 -0.41
N ILE A 22 -13.23 3.74 0.38
CA ILE A 22 -13.91 5.04 0.53
C ILE A 22 -13.64 5.99 -0.64
N GLU A 23 -12.55 5.77 -1.38
CA GLU A 23 -12.14 6.58 -2.51
C GLU A 23 -12.62 5.97 -3.83
N PRO A 24 -13.15 6.76 -4.77
CA PRO A 24 -13.47 6.28 -6.11
C PRO A 24 -12.19 5.95 -6.89
N LEU A 25 -12.33 5.16 -7.96
CA LEU A 25 -11.23 4.71 -8.84
C LEU A 25 -10.28 5.85 -9.24
N ASP A 26 -10.82 7.01 -9.61
CA ASP A 26 -10.06 8.14 -10.12
C ASP A 26 -9.16 8.81 -9.06
N ASN A 27 -9.46 8.62 -7.76
CA ASN A 27 -8.69 9.19 -6.65
C ASN A 27 -7.93 8.14 -5.82
N LEU A 28 -8.37 6.88 -5.87
CA LEU A 28 -7.83 5.81 -5.04
C LEU A 28 -6.30 5.69 -5.15
N TYR A 29 -5.77 5.66 -6.37
CA TYR A 29 -4.33 5.54 -6.60
C TYR A 29 -3.55 6.73 -6.00
N ASN A 30 -4.01 7.96 -6.21
CA ASN A 30 -3.32 9.15 -5.72
C ASN A 30 -3.32 9.19 -4.19
N ARG A 31 -4.45 8.81 -3.57
CA ARG A 31 -4.58 8.73 -2.11
C ARG A 31 -3.63 7.68 -1.52
N LEU A 32 -3.54 6.51 -2.15
CA LEU A 32 -2.63 5.45 -1.73
C LEU A 32 -1.16 5.81 -1.99
N ARG A 33 -0.82 6.46 -3.12
CA ARG A 33 0.56 6.93 -3.37
C ARG A 33 1.01 7.97 -2.36
N TRP A 34 0.14 8.91 -1.99
CA TRP A 34 0.46 9.88 -0.94
C TRP A 34 0.78 9.20 0.39
N LEU A 35 -0.02 8.20 0.78
CA LEU A 35 0.22 7.47 2.02
C LEU A 35 1.49 6.60 1.93
N GLU A 36 1.75 6.01 0.77
CA GLU A 36 2.95 5.25 0.45
C GLU A 36 4.22 6.10 0.64
N GLU A 37 4.26 7.32 0.09
CA GLU A 37 5.41 8.24 0.25
C GLU A 37 5.64 8.60 1.72
N ARG A 38 4.56 8.89 2.43
CA ARG A 38 4.62 9.20 3.87
C ARG A 38 5.15 8.00 4.66
N ALA A 39 4.68 6.80 4.34
CA ALA A 39 5.09 5.57 5.02
C ALA A 39 6.56 5.24 4.71
N HIS A 40 6.96 5.33 3.45
CA HIS A 40 8.34 5.12 3.03
C HIS A 40 9.31 6.12 3.69
N ALA A 41 8.98 7.41 3.70
CA ALA A 41 9.80 8.43 4.36
C ALA A 41 9.96 8.15 5.87
N PHE A 42 8.93 7.60 6.52
CA PHE A 42 9.03 7.19 7.91
C PHE A 42 9.91 5.94 8.10
N ALA A 43 9.82 4.95 7.21
CA ALA A 43 10.70 3.79 7.20
C ALA A 43 12.17 4.20 7.05
N GLU A 44 12.45 5.12 6.12
CA GLU A 44 13.80 5.68 5.95
C GLU A 44 14.27 6.41 7.19
N ARG A 45 13.42 7.23 7.83
CA ARG A 45 13.77 7.93 9.05
C ARG A 45 14.11 6.96 10.18
N MET A 46 13.31 5.92 10.42
CA MET A 46 13.61 4.90 11.43
C MET A 46 14.92 4.15 11.17
N CYS A 47 15.32 4.03 9.90
CA CYS A 47 16.58 3.38 9.54
C CYS A 47 17.80 4.29 9.75
N ASN A 48 17.62 5.62 9.62
CA ASN A 48 18.70 6.60 9.65
C ASN A 48 18.83 7.34 10.99
N GLU A 49 17.79 7.36 11.80
CA GLU A 49 17.69 8.12 13.04
C GLU A 49 17.22 7.26 14.20
N GLU A 50 17.58 7.65 15.42
CA GLU A 50 17.00 7.09 16.64
C GLU A 50 15.62 7.71 16.89
N VAL A 51 14.57 7.02 16.45
CA VAL A 51 13.17 7.41 16.70
C VAL A 51 12.69 6.75 17.99
N PRO A 52 12.10 7.48 18.96
CA PRO A 52 11.56 6.88 20.17
C PRO A 52 10.51 5.81 19.89
N ALA A 53 10.53 4.70 20.64
CA ALA A 53 9.62 3.57 20.42
C ALA A 53 8.12 3.98 20.43
N CYS A 54 7.72 4.88 21.33
CA CYS A 54 6.34 5.37 21.37
C CYS A 54 5.94 6.15 20.10
N GLU A 55 6.88 6.84 19.45
CA GLU A 55 6.64 7.52 18.19
C GLU A 55 6.57 6.52 17.03
N GLN A 56 7.43 5.50 17.03
CA GLN A 56 7.39 4.40 16.06
C GLN A 56 6.03 3.70 16.08
N ASP A 57 5.60 3.24 17.25
CA ASP A 57 4.34 2.53 17.43
C ASP A 57 3.15 3.39 16.96
N ALA A 58 3.12 4.66 17.36
CA ALA A 58 2.05 5.59 16.98
C ALA A 58 2.00 5.85 15.48
N GLN A 59 3.14 6.02 14.80
CA GLN A 59 3.16 6.23 13.34
C GLN A 59 2.81 4.95 12.60
N VAL A 60 3.30 3.79 13.02
CA VAL A 60 2.96 2.49 12.42
C VAL A 60 1.47 2.23 12.52
N GLU A 61 0.88 2.45 13.69
CA GLU A 61 -0.57 2.32 13.91
C GLU A 61 -1.34 3.31 13.02
N THR A 62 -0.94 4.58 12.99
CA THR A 62 -1.60 5.62 12.19
C THR A 62 -1.59 5.28 10.70
N ILE A 63 -0.42 4.93 10.14
CA ILE A 63 -0.28 4.59 8.71
C ILE A 63 -1.11 3.35 8.38
N THR A 64 -1.04 2.31 9.20
CA THR A 64 -1.78 1.07 8.99
C THR A 64 -3.29 1.30 9.05
N ALA A 65 -3.76 2.07 10.04
CA ALA A 65 -5.18 2.41 10.20
C ALA A 65 -5.69 3.24 9.01
N LEU A 66 -4.91 4.21 8.53
CA LEU A 66 -5.27 4.99 7.35
C LEU A 66 -5.35 4.13 6.09
N ALA A 67 -4.38 3.25 5.86
CA ALA A 67 -4.38 2.36 4.68
C ALA A 67 -5.62 1.45 4.68
N ARG A 68 -5.92 0.85 5.85
CA ARG A 68 -7.12 0.02 6.05
C ARG A 68 -8.40 0.81 5.87
N SER A 69 -8.47 2.02 6.43
CA SER A 69 -9.64 2.88 6.29
C SER A 69 -9.88 3.31 4.84
N ILE A 70 -8.84 3.59 4.06
CA ILE A 70 -8.98 3.95 2.64
C ILE A 70 -9.61 2.81 1.85
N LEU A 71 -9.21 1.58 2.15
CA LEU A 71 -9.64 0.38 1.42
C LEU A 71 -10.88 -0.30 2.01
N GLY A 72 -11.31 0.03 3.23
CA GLY A 72 -12.26 -0.80 3.96
C GLY A 72 -11.68 -2.20 4.28
N ALA A 73 -10.36 -2.29 4.44
CA ALA A 73 -9.62 -3.54 4.58
C ALA A 73 -9.37 -3.91 6.05
N GLY A 74 -9.09 -5.20 6.27
CA GLY A 74 -8.70 -5.76 7.54
C GLY A 74 -7.19 -5.90 7.69
N LYS A 75 -6.77 -6.94 8.43
CA LYS A 75 -5.38 -7.18 8.82
C LYS A 75 -4.45 -7.57 7.66
N GLU A 76 -5.03 -8.00 6.54
CA GLU A 76 -4.31 -8.34 5.32
C GLU A 76 -3.57 -7.15 4.72
N VAL A 77 -4.01 -5.92 4.99
CA VAL A 77 -3.28 -4.70 4.66
C VAL A 77 -2.38 -4.31 5.83
N PHE A 78 -1.09 -4.10 5.56
CA PHE A 78 -0.09 -3.77 6.56
C PHE A 78 0.98 -2.81 6.04
N TYR A 79 1.68 -2.17 6.99
CA TYR A 79 2.85 -1.35 6.75
C TYR A 79 4.13 -2.16 6.98
N ASN A 80 4.91 -2.33 5.91
CA ASN A 80 6.26 -2.85 5.90
C ASN A 80 7.27 -1.73 6.20
N THR A 81 7.96 -1.82 7.33
CA THR A 81 8.90 -0.80 7.81
C THR A 81 10.31 -0.91 7.19
N ASP A 82 10.54 -1.85 6.27
CA ASP A 82 11.79 -1.96 5.51
C ASP A 82 11.86 -0.86 4.45
N PRO A 83 12.86 0.05 4.50
CA PRO A 83 12.97 1.17 3.57
C PRO A 83 13.38 0.78 2.14
N ARG A 84 13.77 -0.48 1.88
CA ARG A 84 14.33 -0.89 0.57
C ARG A 84 13.27 -1.26 -0.48
N GLY A 85 11.99 -0.96 -0.23
CA GLY A 85 10.90 -1.26 -1.14
C GLY A 85 9.60 -0.55 -0.75
N TYR A 86 8.48 -1.10 -1.23
CA TYR A 86 7.16 -0.57 -0.92
C TYR A 86 6.81 -0.75 0.56
N ALA A 87 6.22 0.30 1.12
CA ALA A 87 5.78 0.39 2.48
C ALA A 87 4.41 -0.25 2.69
N LEU A 88 3.42 0.00 1.82
CA LEU A 88 2.07 -0.50 2.02
C LEU A 88 1.78 -1.74 1.17
N LYS A 89 1.43 -2.83 1.86
CA LYS A 89 1.31 -4.15 1.24
C LYS A 89 0.05 -4.90 1.66
N ILE A 90 -0.31 -5.87 0.83
CA ILE A 90 -1.29 -6.93 1.11
C ILE A 90 -0.51 -8.23 1.35
N ASP A 91 -0.87 -8.93 2.42
CA ASP A 91 -0.33 -10.25 2.77
C ASP A 91 -0.39 -11.23 1.59
N ASP A 92 0.71 -11.93 1.32
CA ASP A 92 0.85 -12.79 0.14
C ASP A 92 -0.04 -14.04 0.25
N GLY A 93 -0.11 -14.65 1.43
CA GLY A 93 -0.97 -15.80 1.70
C GLY A 93 -2.45 -15.46 1.50
N TRP A 94 -2.88 -14.32 2.05
CA TRP A 94 -4.24 -13.83 1.89
C TRP A 94 -4.56 -13.48 0.42
N LEU A 95 -3.67 -12.76 -0.26
CA LEU A 95 -3.87 -12.39 -1.67
C LEU A 95 -3.99 -13.63 -2.56
N ARG A 96 -3.14 -14.63 -2.39
CA ARG A 96 -3.23 -15.90 -3.14
C ARG A 96 -4.54 -16.62 -2.86
N ALA A 97 -4.99 -16.66 -1.61
CA ALA A 97 -6.25 -17.30 -1.23
C ALA A 97 -7.48 -16.57 -1.81
N SER A 98 -7.39 -15.27 -2.05
CA SER A 98 -8.47 -14.48 -2.67
C SER A 98 -8.74 -14.85 -4.13
N GLY A 99 -7.78 -15.46 -4.83
CA GLY A 99 -7.85 -15.76 -6.26
C GLY A 99 -7.72 -14.53 -7.17
N HIS A 100 -7.52 -13.33 -6.61
CA HIS A 100 -7.30 -12.10 -7.37
C HIS A 100 -5.84 -11.94 -7.78
N MET A 101 -5.62 -11.32 -8.95
CA MET A 101 -4.28 -10.94 -9.41
C MET A 101 -4.06 -9.46 -9.15
N LEU A 102 -2.91 -9.13 -8.55
CA LEU A 102 -2.45 -7.76 -8.31
C LEU A 102 -0.96 -7.65 -8.65
N TYR A 103 -0.48 -6.42 -8.80
CA TYR A 103 0.96 -6.16 -8.85
C TYR A 103 1.60 -6.59 -7.52
N THR A 104 2.71 -7.33 -7.57
CA THR A 104 3.37 -7.91 -6.39
C THR A 104 4.87 -7.62 -6.37
N ASP A 105 5.46 -7.64 -5.18
CA ASP A 105 6.92 -7.66 -5.03
C ASP A 105 7.50 -9.08 -5.21
N TRP A 106 8.83 -9.21 -5.04
CA TRP A 106 9.52 -10.51 -5.14
C TRP A 106 9.10 -11.52 -4.06
N GLY A 107 8.52 -11.07 -2.95
CA GLY A 107 7.95 -11.94 -1.91
C GLY A 107 6.53 -12.41 -2.21
N GLY A 108 5.88 -11.85 -3.24
CA GLY A 108 4.49 -12.14 -3.60
C GLY A 108 3.47 -11.29 -2.84
N TYR A 109 3.91 -10.29 -2.08
CA TYR A 109 3.02 -9.35 -1.40
C TYR A 109 2.40 -8.39 -2.40
N GLY A 110 1.09 -8.15 -2.28
CA GLY A 110 0.37 -7.22 -3.15
C GLY A 110 0.77 -5.77 -2.85
N ILE A 111 1.16 -5.00 -3.86
CA ILE A 111 1.52 -3.60 -3.68
C ILE A 111 0.29 -2.72 -3.89
N LEU A 112 -0.01 -1.86 -2.91
CA LEU A 112 -1.16 -0.97 -2.99
C LEU A 112 -0.98 0.11 -4.05
N ALA A 113 0.18 0.76 -4.08
CA ALA A 113 0.43 1.88 -4.98
C ALA A 113 1.82 1.75 -5.63
N PRO A 114 1.99 0.84 -6.60
CA PRO A 114 3.25 0.66 -7.29
C PRO A 114 3.60 1.88 -8.14
N ASP A 115 4.88 2.14 -8.30
CA ASP A 115 5.39 3.12 -9.25
C ASP A 115 5.25 2.56 -10.67
N PHE A 116 4.22 3.05 -11.35
CA PHE A 116 4.10 2.88 -12.78
C PHE A 116 4.96 3.95 -13.44
N GLU A 117 6.18 3.58 -13.82
CA GLU A 117 6.98 4.40 -14.73
C GLU A 117 6.31 4.42 -16.12
N ASP A 118 6.45 5.57 -16.80
CA ASP A 118 6.18 5.68 -18.24
C ASP A 118 7.36 5.04 -18.97
N ASP A 119 7.10 4.00 -19.76
CA ASP A 119 8.09 3.42 -20.69
C ASP A 119 8.47 4.44 -21.79
#